data_AF-A0A957TH26-F1
#
_entry.id   AF-A0A957TH26-F1
#
_cell.length_a   1.000
_cell.length_b   1.000
_cell.length_c   1.000
_cell.angle_alpha   90.00
_cell.angle_beta   90.00
_cell.angle_gamma   90.00
#
_symmetry.space_group_name_H-M   'P 1'
#
loop_
_entity.id
_entity.type
_entity.pdbx_description
1 polymer ?
#
loop_
_entity_poly.entity_id
_entity_poly.type
_entity_poly.pdbx_seq_one_letter_code
_entity_poly.pdbx_strand_id
1 'polypeptide(L)'
;DYRREFADIFEHAVPPREPTIYVAITSKSDPADAPPGCENWFVLVNTPALAANGKDNFDWRHDEPRYREQILERLASFGFDIRQRIRHIAVRTPEDLATRTGAWRGALYGISSNQALNAFRRPHNRASAIRGLYFAGGTTHPGGGVPMVTLSGKVAAELLLEDQITHIPIV
;
A
#
# COMPACT_ATOMS: atom_id res chain seq x y z
N ASP A 1 -18.68 11.21 -3.49
CA ASP A 1 -19.27 11.25 -2.14
C ASP A 1 -18.32 10.53 -1.20
N TYR A 2 -17.70 11.26 -0.27
CA TYR A 2 -16.69 10.69 0.63
C TYR A 2 -17.25 9.60 1.55
N ARG A 3 -18.46 9.79 2.10
CA ARG A 3 -19.02 8.80 3.04
C ARG A 3 -19.34 7.50 2.33
N ARG A 4 -19.90 7.60 1.13
CA ARG A 4 -20.19 6.44 0.29
C ARG A 4 -18.93 5.67 -0.11
N GLU A 5 -17.87 6.38 -0.53
CA GLU A 5 -16.60 5.75 -0.87
C GLU A 5 -16.05 4.90 0.28
N PHE A 6 -16.08 5.44 1.51
CA PHE A 6 -15.62 4.73 2.70
C PHE A 6 -16.55 3.57 3.09
N ALA A 7 -17.87 3.71 2.93
CA ALA A 7 -18.82 2.61 3.13
C ALA A 7 -18.56 1.45 2.14
N ASP A 8 -18.37 1.77 0.85
CA ASP A 8 -18.04 0.78 -0.18
C ASP A 8 -16.77 -0.01 0.20
N ILE A 9 -15.71 0.68 0.65
CA ILE A 9 -14.42 0.06 1.01
C ILE A 9 -14.48 -0.73 2.32
N PHE A 10 -15.02 -0.14 3.38
CA PHE A 10 -14.87 -0.68 4.74
C PHE A 10 -16.06 -1.51 5.22
N GLU A 11 -17.27 -1.26 4.71
CA GLU A 11 -18.48 -1.96 5.10
C GLU A 11 -18.92 -2.99 4.06
N HIS A 12 -18.89 -2.61 2.78
CA HIS A 12 -19.36 -3.46 1.68
C HIS A 12 -18.23 -4.28 1.04
N ALA A 13 -16.97 -3.93 1.34
CA ALA A 13 -15.78 -4.57 0.80
C ALA A 13 -15.78 -4.65 -0.74
N VAL A 14 -16.24 -3.60 -1.42
CA VAL A 14 -16.25 -3.48 -2.88
C VAL A 14 -15.51 -2.21 -3.33
N PRO A 15 -14.91 -2.20 -4.53
CA PRO A 15 -14.32 -0.98 -5.09
C PRO A 15 -15.39 0.11 -5.30
N PRO A 16 -15.13 1.37 -4.88
CA PRO A 16 -16.08 2.47 -5.04
C PRO A 16 -16.44 2.75 -6.50
N ARG A 17 -17.72 3.00 -6.79
CA ARG A 17 -18.15 3.37 -8.16
C ARG A 17 -17.67 4.74 -8.62
N GLU A 18 -17.52 5.68 -7.69
CA GLU A 18 -17.03 7.04 -7.95
C GLU A 18 -15.83 7.32 -7.04
N PRO A 19 -14.68 6.67 -7.30
CA PRO A 19 -13.54 6.75 -6.39
C PRO A 19 -12.91 8.14 -6.42
N THR A 20 -12.31 8.53 -5.30
CA THR A 20 -11.32 9.61 -5.29
C THR A 20 -10.06 9.13 -6.01
N ILE A 21 -9.58 9.92 -6.98
CA ILE A 21 -8.43 9.56 -7.83
C ILE A 21 -7.25 10.44 -7.49
N TYR A 22 -6.15 9.82 -7.08
CA TYR A 22 -4.85 10.46 -6.98
C TYR A 22 -4.07 10.24 -8.28
N VAL A 23 -3.49 11.33 -8.81
CA VAL A 23 -2.62 11.28 -9.99
C VAL A 23 -1.28 11.92 -9.63
N ALA A 24 -0.20 11.19 -9.86
CA ALA A 24 1.15 11.71 -9.84
C ALA A 24 1.79 11.58 -11.23
N ILE A 25 2.44 12.64 -11.69
CA ILE A 25 3.15 12.69 -12.97
C ILE A 25 4.56 13.21 -12.68
N THR A 26 5.48 12.31 -12.36
CA THR A 26 6.82 12.73 -11.92
C THR A 26 7.63 13.35 -13.05
N SER A 27 7.30 13.05 -14.31
CA SER A 27 7.91 13.68 -15.48
C SER A 27 7.69 15.20 -15.59
N LYS A 28 6.74 15.75 -14.82
CA LYS A 28 6.57 17.21 -14.69
C LYS A 28 7.69 17.87 -13.88
N SER A 29 8.33 17.12 -13.00
CA SER A 29 9.44 17.58 -12.17
C SER A 29 10.79 17.04 -12.66
N ASP A 30 10.81 15.81 -13.18
CA ASP A 30 12.01 15.17 -13.73
C ASP A 30 11.74 14.65 -15.16
N PRO A 31 12.14 15.40 -16.21
CA PRO A 31 11.90 15.01 -17.60
C PRO A 31 12.47 13.62 -18.00
N ALA A 32 13.40 13.04 -17.24
CA ALA A 32 13.96 11.72 -17.53
C ALA A 32 12.97 10.57 -17.20
N ASP A 33 11.93 10.83 -16.42
CA ASP A 33 10.93 9.83 -16.01
C ASP A 33 9.95 9.43 -17.12
N ALA A 34 9.97 10.12 -18.26
CA ALA A 34 9.19 9.76 -19.43
C ALA A 34 9.96 10.05 -20.74
N PRO A 35 9.66 9.33 -21.84
CA PRO A 35 10.18 9.68 -23.15
C PRO A 35 9.82 11.13 -23.55
N PRO A 36 10.60 11.76 -24.46
CA PRO A 36 10.29 13.10 -24.95
C PRO A 36 8.86 13.22 -25.48
N GLY A 37 8.12 14.23 -25.00
CA GLY A 37 6.72 14.47 -25.37
C GLY A 37 5.70 13.52 -24.70
N CYS A 38 6.12 12.67 -23.76
CA CYS A 38 5.26 11.76 -23.01
C CYS A 38 5.17 12.13 -21.52
N GLU A 39 4.23 11.51 -20.81
CA GLU A 39 4.06 11.64 -19.36
C GLU A 39 3.91 10.25 -18.73
N ASN A 40 4.38 10.10 -17.49
CA ASN A 40 4.30 8.86 -16.72
C ASN A 40 3.24 8.94 -15.60
N TRP A 41 1.98 8.71 -15.96
CA TRP A 41 0.87 8.83 -15.02
C TRP A 41 0.85 7.64 -14.04
N PHE A 42 1.05 7.93 -12.76
CA PHE A 42 0.69 7.03 -11.67
C PHE A 42 -0.70 7.40 -11.16
N VAL A 43 -1.67 6.51 -11.39
CA VAL A 43 -3.07 6.69 -10.98
C VAL A 43 -3.38 5.73 -9.84
N LEU A 44 -3.83 6.26 -8.71
CA LEU A 44 -4.16 5.51 -7.51
C LEU A 44 -5.59 5.80 -7.06
N VAL A 45 -6.31 4.74 -6.71
CA VAL A 45 -7.64 4.80 -6.09
C VAL A 45 -7.65 3.93 -4.84
N ASN A 46 -8.47 4.29 -3.85
CA ASN A 46 -8.67 3.46 -2.67
C ASN A 46 -9.58 2.27 -3.00
N THR A 47 -9.22 1.10 -2.47
CA THR A 47 -9.94 -0.17 -2.70
C THR A 47 -9.96 -0.97 -1.40
N PRO A 48 -10.93 -1.89 -1.23
CA PRO A 48 -10.95 -2.78 -0.08
C PRO A 48 -9.72 -3.71 -0.05
N ALA A 49 -9.24 -4.02 1.15
CA ALA A 49 -8.28 -5.11 1.34
C ALA A 49 -8.97 -6.46 1.07
N LEU A 50 -8.20 -7.44 0.57
CA LEU A 50 -8.72 -8.77 0.28
C LEU A 50 -9.37 -9.42 1.51
N ALA A 51 -10.35 -10.28 1.33
CA ALA A 51 -11.02 -10.98 2.40
C ALA A 51 -10.09 -12.00 3.06
N ALA A 52 -10.07 -12.04 4.40
CA ALA A 52 -9.19 -12.96 5.14
C ALA A 52 -9.52 -14.45 4.92
N ASN A 53 -10.76 -14.74 4.49
CA ASN A 53 -11.25 -16.09 4.19
C ASN A 53 -11.16 -16.43 2.68
N GLY A 54 -10.55 -15.57 1.86
CA GLY A 54 -10.44 -15.74 0.41
C GLY A 54 -11.76 -15.60 -0.36
N LYS A 55 -12.82 -15.09 0.27
CA LYS A 55 -14.11 -14.80 -0.37
C LYS A 55 -14.29 -13.31 -0.54
N ASP A 56 -13.68 -12.76 -1.57
CA ASP A 56 -13.80 -11.36 -1.95
C ASP A 56 -15.17 -11.07 -2.59
N ASN A 57 -15.70 -9.87 -2.33
CA ASN A 57 -16.92 -9.38 -2.98
C ASN A 57 -16.65 -8.81 -4.39
N PHE A 58 -15.40 -8.87 -4.84
CA PHE A 58 -14.95 -8.38 -6.13
C PHE A 58 -13.82 -9.28 -6.66
N ASP A 59 -13.96 -9.79 -7.89
CA ASP A 59 -12.96 -10.65 -8.52
C ASP A 59 -11.93 -9.78 -9.24
N TRP A 60 -10.78 -9.51 -8.62
CA TRP A 60 -9.76 -8.65 -9.22
C TRP A 60 -9.15 -9.23 -10.50
N ARG A 61 -9.19 -10.55 -10.70
CA ARG A 61 -8.65 -11.19 -11.90
C ARG A 61 -9.58 -11.03 -13.09
N HIS A 62 -10.89 -11.06 -12.84
CA HIS A 62 -11.91 -10.95 -13.87
C HIS A 62 -12.37 -9.50 -14.10
N ASP A 63 -12.63 -8.76 -13.03
CA ASP A 63 -13.32 -7.47 -13.08
C ASP A 63 -12.39 -6.24 -13.14
N GLU A 64 -11.07 -6.40 -12.94
CA GLU A 64 -10.12 -5.28 -13.02
C GLU A 64 -10.23 -4.48 -14.32
N PRO A 65 -10.28 -5.08 -15.53
CA PRO A 65 -10.33 -4.31 -16.76
C PRO A 65 -11.55 -3.39 -16.84
N ARG A 66 -12.69 -3.86 -16.32
CA ARG A 66 -13.93 -3.07 -16.24
C ARG A 66 -13.80 -1.94 -15.23
N TYR A 67 -13.18 -2.19 -14.08
CA TYR A 67 -12.98 -1.16 -13.06
C TYR A 67 -11.98 -0.09 -13.50
N ARG A 68 -10.90 -0.49 -14.19
CA ARG A 68 -9.97 0.43 -14.83
C ARG A 68 -10.68 1.36 -15.82
N GLU A 69 -11.59 0.82 -16.63
CA GLU A 69 -12.36 1.65 -17.56
C GLU A 69 -13.25 2.66 -16.82
N GLN A 70 -13.83 2.29 -15.67
CA GLN A 70 -14.58 3.23 -14.82
C GLN A 70 -13.68 4.35 -14.27
N ILE A 71 -12.44 4.05 -13.90
CA ILE A 71 -11.47 5.06 -13.44
C ILE A 71 -11.11 6.01 -14.58
N LEU A 72 -10.90 5.49 -15.80
CA LEU A 72 -10.63 6.31 -16.99
C LEU A 72 -11.83 7.19 -17.35
N GLU A 73 -13.05 6.68 -17.21
CA GLU A 73 -14.28 7.45 -17.43
C GLU A 73 -14.41 8.58 -16.41
N ARG A 74 -14.07 8.28 -15.15
CA ARG A 74 -14.07 9.28 -14.09
C ARG A 74 -13.03 10.38 -14.34
N LEU A 75 -11.82 10.02 -14.79
CA LEU A 75 -10.81 11.01 -15.20
C LEU A 75 -11.30 11.86 -16.38
N ALA A 76 -11.94 11.26 -17.38
CA ALA A 76 -12.53 11.98 -18.51
C ALA A 76 -13.61 12.96 -18.05
N SER A 77 -14.44 12.60 -17.07
CA SER A 77 -15.44 13.49 -16.48
C SER A 77 -14.84 14.72 -15.78
N PHE A 78 -13.57 14.66 -15.39
CA PHE A 78 -12.80 15.79 -14.85
C PHE A 78 -12.03 16.58 -15.93
N GLY A 79 -12.21 16.23 -17.21
CA GLY A 79 -11.52 16.87 -18.34
C GLY A 79 -10.21 16.19 -18.75
N PHE A 80 -9.88 15.03 -18.18
CA PHE A 80 -8.65 14.27 -18.47
C PHE A 80 -8.94 12.99 -19.24
N ASP A 81 -9.51 13.08 -20.44
CA ASP A 81 -9.68 11.92 -21.31
C ASP A 81 -8.35 11.54 -21.99
N ILE A 82 -7.62 10.64 -21.34
CA ILE A 82 -6.26 10.24 -21.75
C ILE A 82 -6.24 8.95 -22.57
N ARG A 83 -7.38 8.31 -22.82
CA ARG A 83 -7.44 6.95 -23.41
C ARG A 83 -6.67 6.80 -24.71
N GLN A 84 -6.83 7.77 -25.62
CA GLN A 84 -6.16 7.80 -26.91
C GLN A 84 -4.65 8.08 -26.83
N ARG A 85 -4.16 8.49 -25.65
CA ARG A 85 -2.75 8.82 -25.38
C ARG A 85 -2.02 7.72 -24.61
N ILE A 86 -2.72 6.70 -24.13
CA ILE A 86 -2.11 5.58 -23.41
C ILE A 86 -1.26 4.75 -24.38
N ARG A 87 0.05 4.76 -24.16
CA ARG A 87 1.01 3.92 -24.92
C ARG A 87 1.27 2.58 -24.24
N HIS A 88 1.21 2.56 -22.93
CA HIS A 88 1.42 1.38 -22.10
C HIS A 88 0.60 1.52 -20.83
N ILE A 89 0.09 0.40 -20.32
CA ILE A 89 -0.62 0.34 -19.05
C ILE A 89 -0.13 -0.85 -18.24
N ALA A 90 0.25 -0.59 -17.00
CA ALA A 90 0.60 -1.60 -16.02
C ALA A 90 -0.29 -1.41 -14.79
N VAL A 91 -1.02 -2.46 -14.43
CA VAL A 91 -1.98 -2.41 -13.32
C VAL A 91 -1.41 -3.15 -12.11
N ARG A 92 -1.73 -2.63 -10.93
CA ARG A 92 -1.42 -3.24 -9.63
C ARG A 92 -2.67 -3.26 -8.77
N THR A 93 -3.22 -4.45 -8.59
CA THR A 93 -4.38 -4.74 -7.75
C THR A 93 -3.94 -5.08 -6.31
N PRO A 94 -4.89 -5.16 -5.35
CA PRO A 94 -4.61 -5.73 -4.04
C PRO A 94 -4.05 -7.17 -4.10
N GLU A 95 -4.47 -7.99 -5.07
CA GLU A 95 -3.90 -9.34 -5.29
C GLU A 95 -2.43 -9.29 -5.71
N ASP A 96 -2.08 -8.38 -6.62
CA ASP A 96 -0.68 -8.17 -7.02
C ASP A 96 0.16 -7.73 -5.83
N LEU A 97 -0.37 -6.83 -5.00
CA LEU A 97 0.34 -6.32 -3.83
C LEU A 97 0.59 -7.44 -2.81
N ALA A 98 -0.42 -8.26 -2.53
CA ALA A 98 -0.31 -9.41 -1.65
C ALA A 98 0.73 -10.42 -2.17
N THR A 99 0.65 -10.79 -3.44
CA THR A 99 1.50 -11.81 -4.05
C THR A 99 2.95 -11.36 -4.17
N ARG A 100 3.18 -10.09 -4.55
CA ARG A 100 4.53 -9.59 -4.85
C ARG A 100 5.31 -9.14 -3.62
N THR A 101 4.63 -8.70 -2.56
CA THR A 101 5.30 -8.14 -1.37
C THR A 101 5.07 -8.94 -0.10
N GLY A 102 4.19 -9.94 -0.13
CA GLY A 102 3.75 -10.65 1.08
C GLY A 102 2.85 -9.80 1.98
N ALA A 103 2.36 -8.65 1.49
CA ALA A 103 1.44 -7.80 2.24
C ALA A 103 0.15 -8.56 2.56
N TRP A 104 -0.12 -8.79 3.84
CA TRP A 104 -1.33 -9.45 4.29
C TRP A 104 -2.56 -8.75 3.72
N ARG A 105 -3.42 -9.52 3.03
CA ARG A 105 -4.66 -9.04 2.38
C ARG A 105 -4.44 -7.91 1.36
N GLY A 106 -3.23 -7.75 0.84
CA GLY A 106 -2.91 -6.66 -0.09
C GLY A 106 -3.01 -5.28 0.54
N ALA A 107 -2.84 -5.16 1.87
CA ALA A 107 -2.96 -3.89 2.57
C ALA A 107 -1.69 -3.03 2.40
N LEU A 108 -1.85 -1.79 1.90
CA LEU A 108 -0.73 -0.88 1.65
C LEU A 108 0.02 -0.44 2.92
N TYR A 109 -0.69 -0.33 4.05
CA TYR A 109 -0.16 0.18 5.32
C TYR A 109 -0.22 -0.82 6.48
N GLY A 110 -0.43 -2.11 6.17
CA GLY A 110 -0.63 -3.13 7.20
C GLY A 110 -1.95 -2.95 7.96
N ILE A 111 -1.91 -3.09 9.28
CA ILE A 111 -3.09 -2.88 10.14
C ILE A 111 -3.56 -1.43 10.02
N SER A 112 -4.83 -1.23 9.67
CA SER A 112 -5.41 0.11 9.52
C SER A 112 -5.35 0.89 10.84
N SER A 113 -4.97 2.17 10.75
CA SER A 113 -4.93 3.09 11.90
C SER A 113 -6.29 3.71 12.22
N ASN A 114 -7.39 3.16 11.69
CA ASN A 114 -8.75 3.68 11.88
C ASN A 114 -9.21 3.66 13.34
N GLN A 115 -8.46 3.00 14.23
CA GLN A 115 -8.61 3.08 15.67
C GLN A 115 -7.23 3.35 16.28
N ALA A 116 -7.14 4.28 17.22
CA ALA A 116 -5.88 4.63 17.91
C ALA A 116 -5.20 3.40 18.55
N LEU A 117 -6.00 2.42 19.01
CA LEU A 117 -5.51 1.16 19.58
C LEU A 117 -4.82 0.23 18.57
N ASN A 118 -5.08 0.36 17.27
CA ASN A 118 -4.46 -0.51 16.27
C ASN A 118 -2.96 -0.23 16.09
N ALA A 119 -2.49 0.98 16.40
CA ALA A 119 -1.07 1.29 16.42
C ALA A 119 -0.32 0.49 17.50
N PHE A 120 -0.97 0.22 18.64
CA PHE A 120 -0.40 -0.57 19.76
C PHE A 120 -0.41 -2.08 19.51
N ARG A 121 -1.13 -2.55 18.49
CA ARG A 121 -1.17 -3.98 18.10
C ARG A 121 -0.09 -4.37 17.10
N ARG A 122 0.72 -3.41 16.66
CA ARG A 122 1.87 -3.68 15.77
C ARG A 122 2.92 -4.49 16.54
N PRO A 123 3.53 -5.52 15.92
CA PRO A 123 4.67 -6.20 16.53
C PRO A 123 5.77 -5.20 16.90
N HIS A 124 6.40 -5.44 18.06
CA HIS A 124 7.62 -4.74 18.45
C HIS A 124 8.78 -5.15 17.54
N ASN A 125 9.85 -4.36 17.48
CA ASN A 125 11.01 -4.64 16.63
C ASN A 125 11.88 -5.82 17.11
N ARG A 126 11.60 -6.41 18.27
CA ARG A 126 12.26 -7.60 18.81
C ARG A 126 11.22 -8.60 19.30
N ALA A 127 11.40 -9.87 18.94
CA ALA A 127 10.55 -10.94 19.43
C ALA A 127 10.82 -11.22 20.91
N SER A 128 9.76 -11.30 21.73
CA SER A 128 9.89 -11.63 23.15
C SER A 128 10.18 -13.12 23.40
N ALA A 129 9.71 -13.99 22.51
CA ALA A 129 9.80 -15.45 22.67
C ALA A 129 11.00 -16.08 21.94
N ILE A 130 11.64 -15.37 21.01
CA ILE A 130 12.71 -15.91 20.16
C ILE A 130 13.90 -14.95 20.22
N ARG A 131 14.97 -15.38 20.87
CA ARG A 131 16.22 -14.59 20.96
C ARG A 131 16.87 -14.46 19.59
N GLY A 132 17.34 -13.26 19.28
CA GLY A 132 17.99 -12.96 18.01
C GLY A 132 17.04 -12.77 16.82
N LEU A 133 15.72 -12.75 17.06
CA LEU A 133 14.73 -12.45 16.02
C LEU A 133 14.23 -11.00 16.14
N TYR A 134 14.42 -10.24 15.06
CA TYR A 134 14.05 -8.83 14.95
C TYR A 134 13.08 -8.62 13.78
N PHE A 135 12.24 -7.59 13.91
CA PHE A 135 11.26 -7.23 12.90
C PHE A 135 11.50 -5.78 12.47
N ALA A 136 11.39 -5.52 11.16
CA ALA A 136 11.44 -4.19 10.58
C ALA A 136 10.48 -4.12 9.38
N GLY A 137 9.74 -3.01 9.25
CA GLY A 137 8.85 -2.80 8.11
C GLY A 137 7.56 -2.07 8.46
N GLY A 138 6.71 -1.87 7.45
CA GLY A 138 5.51 -1.04 7.56
C GLY A 138 4.40 -1.62 8.44
N THR A 139 4.49 -2.92 8.74
CA THR A 139 3.59 -3.65 9.65
C THR A 139 4.12 -3.71 11.08
N THR A 140 5.39 -3.37 11.29
CA THR A 140 6.07 -3.38 12.58
C THR A 140 6.05 -1.98 13.19
N HIS A 141 6.26 -1.87 14.50
CA HIS A 141 6.52 -0.57 15.13
C HIS A 141 7.67 0.17 14.39
N PRO A 142 7.57 1.49 14.19
CA PRO A 142 6.50 2.39 14.62
C PRO A 142 5.32 2.48 13.63
N GLY A 143 5.54 2.15 12.35
CA GLY A 143 4.42 1.87 11.45
C GLY A 143 4.70 1.98 9.96
N GLY A 144 3.64 2.20 9.19
CA GLY A 144 3.68 2.27 7.73
C GLY A 144 4.08 3.64 7.18
N GLY A 145 4.50 3.67 5.92
CA GLY A 145 5.02 4.86 5.24
C GLY A 145 6.54 4.97 5.29
N VAL A 146 7.15 5.55 4.26
CA VAL A 146 8.62 5.55 4.07
C VAL A 146 9.38 6.00 5.32
N PRO A 147 9.06 7.14 5.97
CA PRO A 147 9.79 7.56 7.17
C PRO A 147 9.71 6.56 8.32
N MET A 148 8.52 5.98 8.53
CA MET A 148 8.26 5.05 9.63
C MET A 148 8.92 3.70 9.40
N VAL A 149 8.96 3.23 8.14
CA VAL A 149 9.67 2.02 7.75
C VAL A 149 11.17 2.18 7.96
N THR A 150 11.74 3.33 7.58
CA THR A 150 13.16 3.63 7.84
C THR A 150 13.47 3.63 9.34
N LEU A 151 12.60 4.27 10.14
CA LEU A 151 12.76 4.27 11.60
C LEU A 151 12.61 2.85 12.20
N SER A 152 11.68 2.05 11.69
CA SER A 152 11.51 0.64 12.09
C SER A 152 12.82 -0.16 11.88
N GLY A 153 13.45 0.02 10.72
CA GLY A 153 14.74 -0.63 10.42
C GLY A 153 15.86 -0.17 11.35
N LYS A 154 15.94 1.13 11.64
CA LYS A 154 16.91 1.68 12.58
C LYS A 154 16.76 1.07 13.98
N VAL A 155 15.54 1.06 14.52
CA VAL A 155 15.27 0.50 15.86
C VAL A 155 15.62 -0.99 15.92
N ALA A 156 15.28 -1.76 14.89
CA ALA A 156 15.65 -3.18 14.82
C ALA A 156 17.17 -3.39 14.83
N ALA A 157 17.93 -2.55 14.11
CA ALA A 157 19.39 -2.60 14.10
C ALA A 157 19.99 -2.21 15.46
N GLU A 158 19.45 -1.18 16.12
CA GLU A 158 19.88 -0.76 17.46
C GLU A 158 19.68 -1.89 18.48
N LEU A 159 18.50 -2.52 18.50
CA LEU A 159 18.22 -3.67 19.39
C LEU A 159 19.15 -4.86 19.14
N LEU A 160 19.53 -5.10 17.87
CA LEU A 160 20.50 -6.14 17.53
C LEU A 160 21.87 -5.85 18.13
N LEU A 161 22.36 -4.61 18.01
CA LEU A 161 23.65 -4.20 18.55
C LEU A 161 23.66 -4.25 20.08
N GLU A 162 22.58 -3.83 20.73
CA GLU A 162 22.41 -3.93 22.18
C GLU A 162 22.52 -5.38 22.67
N ASP A 163 21.80 -6.31 22.03
CA ASP A 163 21.84 -7.72 22.38
C ASP A 163 23.25 -8.31 22.15
N GLN A 164 23.99 -7.87 21.12
CA GLN A 164 25.38 -8.33 20.88
C GLN A 164 26.36 -7.84 21.95
N ILE A 165 26.26 -6.58 22.37
CA ILE A 165 27.14 -5.99 23.39
C ILE A 165 26.91 -6.66 24.76
N THR A 166 25.66 -7.01 25.07
CA THR A 166 25.28 -7.66 26.34
C THR A 166 25.74 -9.13 26.42
N HIS A 167 26.26 -9.70 25.32
CA HIS A 167 26.76 -11.08 25.26
C HIS A 167 28.28 -11.19 25.11
N ILE A 168 29.03 -10.10 25.27
CA ILE A 168 30.48 -10.19 25.47
C ILE A 168 30.71 -10.75 26.88
N PRO A 169 31.30 -11.95 27.04
CA PRO A 169 31.71 -12.42 28.35
C PRO A 169 32.78 -11.47 28.87
N ILE A 170 32.56 -10.85 30.02
CA ILE A 170 33.64 -10.19 30.76
C ILE A 170 34.55 -11.34 31.23
N VAL A 171 35.69 -11.49 30.56
CA VAL A 171 36.77 -12.40 30.93
C VAL A 171 37.58 -11.77 32.05
#